data_AF-A0A7Y1U6I1-F1
#
_entry.id   AF-A0A7Y1U6I1-F1
#
_cell.length_a   1.000
_cell.length_b   1.000
_cell.length_c   1.000
_cell.angle_alpha   90.00
_cell.angle_beta   90.00
_cell.angle_gamma   90.00
#
_symmetry.space_group_name_H-M   'P 1'
#
loop_
_entity.id
_entity.type
_entity.pdbx_description
1 polymer ?
#
loop_
_entity_poly.entity_id
_entity_poly.type
_entity_poly.pdbx_seq_one_letter_code
_entity_poly.pdbx_strand_id
1 'polypeptide(L)' 'MEIIFLLIGFSLCVAIFFLVAFIWAIRTDQYEDEYGDSIRLLHDDTTPPDNQHTS' A
#
# COMPACT_ATOMS: atom_id res chain seq x y z
N MET A 1 -31.85 -27.64 -10.76
CA MET A 1 -31.34 -26.86 -11.90
C MET A 1 -31.36 -25.36 -11.64
N GLU A 2 -32.37 -24.80 -10.96
CA GLU A 2 -32.39 -23.36 -10.59
C GLU A 2 -31.19 -22.90 -9.74
N ILE A 3 -30.77 -23.72 -8.77
CA ILE A 3 -29.64 -23.40 -7.87
C ILE A 3 -28.34 -23.14 -8.64
N ILE A 4 -28.12 -23.79 -9.78
CA ILE A 4 -26.92 -23.59 -10.59
C ILE A 4 -26.90 -22.17 -11.18
N PHE A 5 -28.05 -21.66 -11.63
CA PHE A 5 -28.16 -20.29 -12.13
C PHE A 5 -27.93 -19.26 -11.02
N LEU A 6 -28.42 -19.53 -9.80
CA LEU A 6 -28.16 -18.69 -8.63
C LEU A 6 -26.68 -18.68 -8.24
N LEU A 7 -26.01 -19.84 -8.24
CA LEU A 7 -24.58 -19.95 -7.96
C LEU A 7 -23.72 -19.23 -9.01
N ILE A 8 -24.09 -19.34 -10.30
CA ILE A 8 -23.41 -18.63 -11.38
C ILE A 8 -23.49 -17.12 -11.18
N GLY A 9 -24.69 -16.59 -10.92
CA GLY A 9 -24.88 -15.17 -10.64
C GLY A 9 -24.09 -14.72 -9.41
N PHE A 10 -24.13 -15.49 -8.33
CA PHE A 10 -23.38 -15.20 -7.11
C PHE A 10 -21.86 -15.19 -7.35
N SER A 11 -21.33 -16.20 -8.05
CA SER A 11 -19.90 -16.27 -8.36
C SER A 11 -19.43 -15.09 -9.22
N LEU A 12 -20.25 -14.65 -10.18
CA LEU A 12 -19.97 -13.49 -11.01
C LEU A 12 -19.97 -12.19 -10.20
N CYS A 13 -20.95 -12.01 -9.30
CA CYS A 13 -20.98 -10.87 -8.38
C CYS A 13 -19.73 -10.81 -7.50
N VAL A 14 -19.31 -11.95 -6.93
CA VAL A 14 -18.08 -12.03 -6.12
C VAL A 14 -16.85 -11.69 -6.95
N ALA A 15 -16.73 -12.21 -8.17
CA ALA A 15 -15.61 -11.91 -9.06
C ALA A 15 -15.51 -10.41 -9.39
N ILE A 16 -16.63 -9.77 -9.72
CA ILE A 16 -16.69 -8.33 -10.00
C ILE A 16 -16.36 -7.52 -8.74
N PHE A 17 -16.87 -7.92 -7.57
CA PHE A 17 -16.57 -7.26 -6.30
C PHE A 17 -15.06 -7.24 -6.03
N PHE A 18 -14.39 -8.38 -6.16
CA PHE A 18 -12.95 -8.47 -5.98
C PHE A 18 -12.17 -7.67 -7.03
N LEU A 19 -12.63 -7.67 -8.28
CA LEU A 19 -12.00 -6.88 -9.35
C LEU A 19 -12.07 -5.38 -9.05
N VAL A 20 -13.21 -4.87 -8.60
CA VAL A 20 -13.38 -3.45 -8.23
C VAL A 20 -12.54 -3.10 -7.00
N ALA A 21 -12.56 -3.95 -5.97
CA ALA A 21 -11.74 -3.76 -4.78
C ALA A 21 -10.23 -3.76 -5.12
N PHE A 22 -9.79 -4.63 -6.03
CA PHE A 22 -8.41 -4.70 -6.50
C PHE A 22 -7.99 -3.43 -7.25
N ILE A 23 -8.84 -2.93 -8.17
CA ILE A 23 -8.58 -1.68 -8.88
C ILE A 23 -8.53 -0.49 -7.91
N TRP A 24 -9.42 -0.47 -6.91
CA TRP A 24 -9.42 0.55 -5.86
C TRP A 24 -8.14 0.51 -5.02
N ALA A 25 -7.67 -0.70 -4.65
CA ALA A 25 -6.44 -0.88 -3.90
C ALA A 25 -5.18 -0.48 -4.70
N ILE A 26 -5.13 -0.70 -6.01
CA ILE A 26 -3.99 -0.23 -6.83
C ILE A 26 -3.99 1.29 -6.98
N ARG A 27 -5.18 1.89 -7.05
CA ARG A 27 -5.35 3.34 -7.17
C ARG A 27 -5.22 4.08 -5.84
N THR A 28 -5.26 3.37 -4.72
CA THR A 28 -5.02 4.01 -3.43
C THR A 28 -3.53 4.33 -3.38
N ASP A 29 -3.24 5.62 -3.24
CA ASP A 29 -1.90 6.21 -3.25
C ASP A 29 -1.15 5.90 -1.94
N GLN A 30 -1.17 4.63 -1.51
CA GLN A 30 -0.41 4.14 -0.36
C GLN A 30 1.10 4.10 -0.63
N TYR A 31 1.54 4.62 -1.77
CA TYR A 31 2.95 4.74 -2.13
C TYR A 31 3.55 6.08 -1.72
N GLU A 32 2.75 7.09 -1.37
CA GLU A 32 3.30 8.38 -0.91
C GLU A 32 4.05 8.26 0.43
N ASP A 33 3.67 7.33 1.31
CA ASP A 33 4.25 7.20 2.65
C ASP A 33 5.39 6.16 2.73
N GLU A 34 5.63 5.37 1.67
CA GLU A 34 6.72 4.37 1.64
C GLU A 34 8.09 5.01 1.24
N TYR A 35 8.07 6.20 0.63
CA TYR A 35 9.27 6.95 0.26
C TYR A 35 9.80 7.87 1.37
N GLY A 36 9.12 7.96 2.52
CA GLY A 36 9.37 9.01 3.51
C GLY A 36 10.50 8.78 4.51
N ASP A 37 10.77 7.53 4.89
CA ASP A 37 11.64 7.24 6.06
C ASP A 37 12.89 6.42 5.73
N SER A 38 12.80 5.51 4.77
CA SER A 38 13.92 4.61 4.38
C SER A 38 15.06 5.34 3.65
N ILE A 39 14.78 6.43 2.94
CA ILE A 39 15.80 7.32 2.35
C ILE A 39 16.36 8.35 3.33
N ARG A 40 15.64 8.62 4.43
CA ARG A 40 16.09 9.54 5.47
C ARG A 40 17.18 8.90 6.31
N LEU A 41 16.99 7.64 6.70
CA LEU A 41 17.98 6.87 7.47
C LEU A 41 19.28 6.64 6.69
N LEU A 42 19.21 6.36 5.39
CA LEU A 42 20.40 6.17 4.53
C LEU A 42 21.15 7.48 4.21
N HIS A 43 20.51 8.65 4.37
CA HIS A 43 21.14 9.96 4.17
C HIS A 43 21.60 10.64 5.47
N ASP A 44 21.13 10.21 6.65
CA ASP A 44 21.45 10.84 7.93
C ASP A 44 22.87 10.49 8.44
N ASP A 45 23.52 9.46 7.88
CA ASP A 45 24.86 9.02 8.29
C ASP A 45 26.00 9.96 7.84
N THR A 46 25.70 11.13 7.24
CA THR A 46 26.73 12.08 6.76
C THR A 46 26.95 13.30 7.64
N THR A 47 26.31 13.41 8.81
CA THR A 47 26.64 14.46 9.78
C THR A 47 27.54 13.88 10.89
N PRO A 48 28.86 14.13 10.89
CA PRO A 48 29.67 13.82 12.05
C PRO A 48 29.12 14.62 13.24
N PRO A 49 29.11 14.06 14.46
CA PRO A 49 28.80 14.85 15.65
C PRO A 49 29.84 15.96 15.73
N ASP A 50 29.41 17.18 15.40
CA ASP A 50 30.23 18.36 15.59
C ASP A 50 30.45 18.50 17.09
N ASN A 51 31.68 18.24 17.49
CA ASN A 51 32.18 18.41 18.83
C ASN A 51 32.21 19.91 19.16
N GLN A 52 31.05 20.54 19.35
CA GLN A 52 30.97 21.90 19.90
C GLN A 52 31.05 21.81 21.43
N HIS A 53 32.28 21.57 21.88
CA HIS A 53 32.99 22.31 22.91
C HIS A 53 32.13 23.12 23.92
N THR A 54 32.17 22.66 25.17
CA THR A 54 32.28 23.44 26.42
C THR A 54 31.28 24.57 26.71
N SER A 55 30.54 24.40 27.80
CA SER A 55 30.61 25.24 29.02
C SER A 55 29.82 24.55 30.12
#